data_AF-A0A5K3FER5-F1
#
_entry.id   AF-A0A5K3FER5-F1
#
_cell.length_a   1.000
_cell.length_b   1.000
_cell.length_c   1.000
_cell.angle_alpha   90.00
_cell.angle_beta   90.00
_cell.angle_gamma   90.00
#
_symmetry.space_group_name_H-M   'P 1'
#
loop_
_entity.id
_entity.type
_entity.pdbx_description
1 polymer ?
#
loop_
_entity_poly.entity_id
_entity_poly.type
_entity_poly.pdbx_seq_one_letter_code
_entity_poly.pdbx_strand_id
1 'polypeptide(L)'
;MLKAIKEAEKTKNEDDFVDSLFNSYKDPVTKSINAEQLRDILNKSTLKASCTDPNGFTLETTRSMLASMDSNLTGKMEYDEFKKLWENCQCWRDVFCQRDKDKSKNFNVTELREALMDAGFNLSGMVFTVVVQRFVTQKINAVTFEDWILCCVRLKNCFENMKAQFKTNDGHLIFTESDFLRLTLNQ
;
A
#
# COMPACT_ATOMS: atom_id res chain seq x y z
N MET A 1 10.73 26.90 9.32
CA MET A 1 10.29 26.55 10.69
C MET A 1 8.76 26.51 10.80
N LEU A 2 8.03 27.62 10.61
CA LEU A 2 6.56 27.65 10.75
C LEU A 2 5.77 26.71 9.81
N LYS A 3 6.21 26.52 8.56
CA LYS A 3 5.57 25.58 7.61
C LYS A 3 5.66 24.12 8.06
N ALA A 4 6.86 23.70 8.48
CA ALA A 4 7.11 22.35 8.98
C ALA A 4 6.34 22.05 10.27
N ILE A 5 6.19 23.04 11.16
CA ILE A 5 5.37 22.90 12.37
C ILE A 5 3.89 22.69 12.01
N LYS A 6 3.32 23.50 11.12
CA LYS A 6 1.92 23.36 10.67
C LYS A 6 1.66 22.03 9.96
N GLU A 7 2.61 21.57 9.14
CA GLU A 7 2.53 20.27 8.47
C GLU A 7 2.57 19.14 9.48
N ALA A 8 3.49 19.18 10.46
CA ALA A 8 3.56 18.19 11.53
C ALA A 8 2.29 18.16 12.41
N GLU A 9 1.72 19.32 12.75
CA GLU A 9 0.45 19.41 13.49
C GLU A 9 -0.72 18.85 12.68
N LYS A 10 -0.78 19.14 11.37
CA LYS A 10 -1.80 18.59 10.49
C LYS A 10 -1.70 17.06 10.39
N THR A 11 -0.49 16.52 10.22
CA THR A 11 -0.25 15.07 10.16
C THR A 11 -0.63 14.42 11.48
N LYS A 12 -0.22 14.98 12.62
CA LYS A 12 -0.58 14.45 13.94
C LYS A 12 -2.09 14.42 14.17
N ASN A 13 -2.80 15.49 13.80
CA ASN A 13 -4.26 15.53 13.92
C ASN A 13 -4.93 14.47 13.04
N GLU A 14 -4.35 14.16 11.88
CA GLU A 14 -4.83 13.10 11.01
C GLU A 14 -4.59 11.71 11.61
N ASP A 15 -3.39 11.47 12.15
CA ASP A 15 -3.05 10.19 12.79
C ASP A 15 -3.95 9.93 14.00
N ASP A 16 -4.16 10.92 14.86
CA ASP A 16 -5.08 10.84 16.00
C ASP A 16 -6.53 10.53 15.54
N PHE A 17 -6.96 11.12 14.41
CA PHE A 17 -8.27 10.86 13.83
C PHE A 17 -8.38 9.42 13.30
N VAL A 18 -7.38 8.95 12.55
CA VAL A 18 -7.37 7.59 12.00
C VAL A 18 -7.27 6.53 13.10
N ASP A 19 -6.52 6.80 14.16
CA ASP A 19 -6.48 5.98 15.38
C ASP A 19 -7.86 5.90 16.03
N SER A 20 -8.60 7.02 16.09
CA SER A 20 -9.97 7.03 16.60
C SER A 20 -10.91 6.16 15.76
N LEU A 21 -10.74 6.19 14.42
CA LEU A 21 -11.49 5.34 13.51
C LEU A 21 -11.17 3.86 13.75
N PHE A 22 -9.90 3.47 13.80
CA PHE A 22 -9.51 2.09 14.10
C PHE A 22 -10.16 1.60 15.39
N ASN A 23 -10.10 2.41 16.45
CA ASN A 23 -10.69 2.08 17.74
C ASN A 23 -12.22 1.95 17.70
N SER A 24 -12.90 2.70 16.83
CA SER A 24 -14.36 2.61 16.65
C SER A 24 -14.80 1.40 15.83
N TYR A 25 -13.95 0.92 14.92
CA TYR A 25 -14.27 -0.16 13.99
C TYR A 25 -13.77 -1.54 14.45
N LYS A 26 -12.74 -1.60 15.28
CA LYS A 26 -12.15 -2.88 15.71
C LYS A 26 -13.15 -3.79 16.42
N ASP A 27 -12.97 -5.08 16.21
CA ASP A 27 -13.72 -6.11 16.93
C ASP A 27 -13.41 -6.03 18.44
N PRO A 28 -14.42 -6.06 19.32
CA PRO A 28 -14.21 -5.90 20.77
C PRO A 28 -13.46 -7.07 21.41
N VAL A 29 -13.49 -8.25 20.80
CA VAL A 29 -12.83 -9.47 21.30
C VAL A 29 -11.43 -9.58 20.72
N THR A 30 -11.29 -9.55 19.39
CA THR A 30 -10.00 -9.76 18.72
C THR A 30 -9.15 -8.50 18.65
N LYS A 31 -9.72 -7.33 18.93
CA LYS A 31 -9.06 -6.01 18.85
C LYS A 31 -8.42 -5.72 17.48
N SER A 32 -8.96 -6.34 16.43
CA SER A 32 -8.46 -6.26 15.06
C SER A 32 -9.59 -5.90 14.09
N ILE A 33 -9.22 -5.47 12.89
CA ILE A 33 -10.16 -5.08 11.82
C ILE A 33 -10.12 -6.07 10.66
N ASN A 34 -11.23 -6.20 9.92
CA ASN A 34 -11.31 -6.94 8.67
C ASN A 34 -11.15 -6.00 7.46
N ALA A 35 -11.18 -6.56 6.24
CA ALA A 35 -11.00 -5.78 5.01
C ALA A 35 -12.11 -4.73 4.77
N GLU A 36 -13.36 -4.99 5.17
CA GLU A 36 -14.46 -4.03 5.02
C GLU A 36 -14.28 -2.82 5.95
N GLN A 37 -13.86 -3.07 7.18
CA GLN A 37 -13.53 -2.02 8.15
C GLN A 37 -12.31 -1.21 7.69
N LEU A 38 -11.27 -1.88 7.18
CA LEU A 38 -10.11 -1.20 6.58
C LEU A 38 -10.52 -0.29 5.43
N ARG A 39 -11.37 -0.76 4.50
CA ARG A 39 -11.91 0.05 3.40
C ARG A 39 -12.57 1.30 3.91
N ASP A 40 -13.44 1.17 4.91
CA ASP A 40 -14.20 2.29 5.45
C ASP A 40 -13.29 3.31 6.14
N ILE A 41 -12.26 2.86 6.86
CA ILE A 41 -11.25 3.74 7.47
C ILE A 41 -10.49 4.51 6.39
N LEU A 42 -9.93 3.82 5.38
CA LEU A 42 -9.15 4.46 4.32
C LEU A 42 -9.99 5.46 3.52
N ASN A 43 -11.26 5.13 3.24
CA ASN A 43 -12.18 6.01 2.52
C ASN A 43 -12.72 7.20 3.35
N LYS A 44 -12.56 7.17 4.68
CA LYS A 44 -12.84 8.31 5.56
C LYS A 44 -11.60 9.16 5.87
N SER A 45 -10.41 8.66 5.56
CA SER A 45 -9.13 9.34 5.75
C SER A 45 -8.82 10.36 4.63
N THR A 46 -7.70 11.08 4.73
CA THR A 46 -7.31 12.00 3.65
C THR A 46 -6.88 11.30 2.37
N LEU A 47 -6.55 9.99 2.40
CA LEU A 47 -6.22 9.22 1.20
C LEU A 47 -7.37 9.28 0.17
N LYS A 48 -8.62 9.38 0.65
CA LYS A 48 -9.80 9.48 -0.20
C LYS A 48 -9.78 10.70 -1.13
N ALA A 49 -9.13 11.80 -0.73
CA ALA A 49 -9.05 13.01 -1.55
C ALA A 49 -8.12 12.84 -2.77
N SER A 50 -7.14 11.93 -2.67
CA SER A 50 -6.19 11.59 -3.73
C SER A 50 -6.74 10.55 -4.70
N CYS A 51 -7.73 9.75 -4.28
CA CYS A 51 -8.42 8.77 -5.12
C CYS A 51 -8.96 9.37 -6.42
N THR A 52 -8.83 8.60 -7.50
CA THR A 52 -9.44 8.92 -8.79
C THR A 52 -10.89 8.44 -8.83
N ASP A 53 -11.21 7.31 -8.18
CA ASP A 53 -12.57 6.78 -8.08
C ASP A 53 -13.38 7.61 -7.05
N PRO A 54 -14.60 8.09 -7.39
CA PRO A 54 -15.49 8.75 -6.45
C PRO A 54 -15.84 7.93 -5.22
N ASN A 55 -15.83 6.60 -5.31
CA ASN A 55 -16.06 5.66 -4.21
C ASN A 55 -14.77 5.28 -3.46
N GLY A 56 -13.59 5.52 -4.07
CA GLY A 56 -12.28 5.34 -3.46
C GLY A 56 -11.81 3.89 -3.45
N PHE A 57 -11.19 3.45 -2.37
CA PHE A 57 -10.70 2.09 -2.23
C PHE A 57 -11.85 1.08 -2.27
N THR A 58 -11.68 0.04 -3.08
CA THR A 58 -12.64 -1.06 -3.18
C THR A 58 -12.40 -2.12 -2.10
N LEU A 59 -13.35 -3.04 -1.95
CA LEU A 59 -13.18 -4.20 -1.05
C LEU A 59 -12.07 -5.14 -1.53
N GLU A 60 -11.93 -5.33 -2.85
CA GLU A 60 -10.87 -6.15 -3.43
C GLU A 60 -9.49 -5.58 -3.08
N THR A 61 -9.33 -4.27 -3.27
CA THR A 61 -8.09 -3.54 -2.96
C THR A 61 -7.70 -3.70 -1.50
N THR A 62 -8.67 -3.54 -0.59
CA THR A 62 -8.42 -3.64 0.86
C THR A 62 -8.23 -5.06 1.36
N ARG A 63 -8.84 -6.08 0.73
CA ARG A 63 -8.51 -7.49 0.99
C ARG A 63 -7.07 -7.80 0.64
N SER A 64 -6.63 -7.33 -0.52
CA SER A 64 -5.25 -7.48 -1.00
C SER A 64 -4.25 -6.75 -0.10
N MET A 65 -4.59 -5.55 0.37
CA MET A 65 -3.78 -4.83 1.36
C MET A 65 -3.70 -5.57 2.70
N LEU A 66 -4.82 -6.09 3.19
CA LEU A 66 -4.85 -6.86 4.43
C LEU A 66 -4.00 -8.12 4.33
N ALA A 67 -4.18 -8.92 3.28
CA ALA A 67 -3.37 -10.11 3.00
C ALA A 67 -1.86 -9.80 2.98
N SER A 68 -1.49 -8.66 2.38
CA SER A 68 -0.09 -8.23 2.30
C SER A 68 0.52 -7.78 3.63
N MET A 69 -0.31 -7.44 4.63
CA MET A 69 0.14 -6.96 5.95
C MET A 69 -0.01 -8.02 7.05
N ASP A 70 -0.96 -8.95 6.88
CA ASP A 70 -1.31 -10.04 7.80
C ASP A 70 -0.19 -11.09 7.85
N SER A 71 0.83 -10.77 8.64
CA SER A 71 2.04 -11.58 8.77
C SER A 71 1.82 -12.88 9.53
N ASN A 72 0.78 -12.92 10.37
CA ASN A 72 0.41 -14.06 11.20
C ASN A 72 -0.75 -14.90 10.61
N LEU A 73 -1.23 -14.55 9.41
CA LEU A 73 -2.30 -15.24 8.67
C LEU A 73 -3.61 -15.38 9.48
N THR A 74 -3.94 -14.35 10.27
CA THR A 74 -5.18 -14.32 11.06
C THR A 74 -6.42 -14.01 10.21
N GLY A 75 -6.23 -13.51 8.99
CA GLY A 75 -7.28 -12.95 8.14
C GLY A 75 -7.84 -11.64 8.66
N LYS A 76 -7.20 -11.04 9.67
CA LYS A 76 -7.55 -9.76 10.27
C LYS A 76 -6.28 -8.90 10.40
N MET A 77 -6.45 -7.63 10.71
CA MET A 77 -5.35 -6.69 10.86
C MET A 77 -5.35 -6.12 12.27
N GLU A 78 -4.27 -6.36 13.00
CA GLU A 78 -4.03 -5.79 14.32
C GLU A 78 -3.59 -4.32 14.22
N TYR A 79 -3.61 -3.61 15.35
CA TYR A 79 -3.31 -2.17 15.36
C TYR A 79 -1.90 -1.84 14.87
N ASP A 80 -0.90 -2.64 15.25
CA ASP A 80 0.49 -2.39 14.85
C ASP A 80 0.69 -2.60 13.34
N GLU A 81 0.04 -3.63 12.77
CA GLU A 81 0.02 -3.87 11.33
C GLU A 81 -0.70 -2.74 10.58
N PHE A 82 -1.85 -2.31 11.10
CA PHE A 82 -2.61 -1.19 10.55
C PHE A 82 -1.79 0.10 10.56
N LYS A 83 -1.14 0.42 11.68
CA LYS A 83 -0.32 1.63 11.82
C LYS A 83 0.85 1.62 10.83
N LYS A 84 1.54 0.48 10.68
CA LYS A 84 2.60 0.32 9.67
C LYS A 84 2.05 0.53 8.25
N LEU A 85 0.87 -0.02 7.94
CA LEU A 85 0.22 0.20 6.64
C LEU A 85 -0.09 1.68 6.41
N TRP A 86 -0.70 2.34 7.41
CA TRP A 86 -1.09 3.74 7.35
C TRP A 86 0.10 4.67 7.08
N GLU A 87 1.18 4.52 7.84
CA GLU A 87 2.42 5.30 7.66
C GLU A 87 3.01 5.11 6.25
N ASN A 88 3.02 3.87 5.74
CA ASN A 88 3.47 3.61 4.36
C ASN A 88 2.56 4.29 3.33
N CYS A 89 1.24 4.21 3.50
CA CYS A 89 0.28 4.84 2.60
C CYS A 89 0.43 6.37 2.58
N GLN A 90 0.70 7.02 3.72
CA GLN A 90 1.00 8.44 3.78
C GLN A 90 2.28 8.78 3.01
N CYS A 91 3.35 8.00 3.20
CA CYS A 91 4.60 8.18 2.46
C CYS A 91 4.38 8.06 0.93
N TRP A 92 3.66 7.03 0.49
CA TRP A 92 3.38 6.81 -0.93
C TRP A 92 2.39 7.81 -1.50
N ARG A 93 1.47 8.35 -0.70
CA ARG A 93 0.64 9.50 -1.07
C ARG A 93 1.49 10.72 -1.33
N ASP A 94 2.48 10.99 -0.47
CA ASP A 94 3.33 12.16 -0.62
C ASP A 94 4.22 12.04 -1.88
N VAL A 95 4.74 10.84 -2.19
CA VAL A 95 5.40 10.56 -3.48
C VAL A 95 4.44 10.79 -4.65
N PHE A 96 3.20 10.32 -4.54
CA PHE A 96 2.17 10.52 -5.56
C PHE A 96 1.95 12.00 -5.85
N CYS A 97 1.70 12.80 -4.82
CA CYS A 97 1.46 14.23 -4.95
C CYS A 97 2.68 15.02 -5.47
N GLN A 98 3.90 14.55 -5.22
CA GLN A 98 5.11 15.19 -5.73
C GLN A 98 5.35 14.91 -7.21
N ARG A 99 4.94 13.72 -7.69
CA ARG A 99 5.18 13.25 -9.06
C ARG A 99 4.03 13.56 -10.02
N ASP A 100 2.80 13.70 -9.53
CA ASP A 100 1.61 14.13 -10.30
C ASP A 100 1.70 15.64 -10.64
N LYS A 101 2.66 15.98 -11.50
CA LYS A 101 3.00 17.37 -11.86
C LYS A 101 1.90 18.05 -12.67
N ASP A 102 1.19 17.29 -13.48
CA ASP A 102 0.09 17.77 -14.31
C ASP A 102 -1.25 17.80 -13.55
N LYS A 103 -1.27 17.31 -12.30
CA LYS A 103 -2.47 17.18 -11.46
C LYS A 103 -3.57 16.36 -12.14
N SER A 104 -3.16 15.41 -12.98
CA SER A 104 -4.07 14.48 -13.64
C SER A 104 -4.68 13.49 -12.65
N LYS A 105 -4.15 13.42 -11.42
CA LYS A 105 -4.47 12.41 -10.41
C LYS A 105 -4.19 10.99 -10.87
N ASN A 106 -3.31 10.80 -11.84
CA ASN A 106 -2.89 9.48 -12.30
C ASN A 106 -1.39 9.52 -12.66
N PHE A 107 -0.79 8.35 -12.79
CA PHE A 107 0.57 8.24 -13.32
C PHE A 107 0.58 7.65 -14.72
N ASN A 108 1.20 8.36 -15.66
CA ASN A 108 1.66 7.72 -16.89
C ASN A 108 2.84 6.77 -16.59
N VAL A 109 3.26 5.98 -17.58
CA VAL A 109 4.32 4.97 -17.41
C VAL A 109 5.66 5.57 -16.97
N THR A 110 5.99 6.78 -17.43
CA THR A 110 7.23 7.46 -17.06
C THR A 110 7.17 7.93 -15.60
N GLU A 111 6.08 8.58 -15.20
CA GLU A 111 5.86 9.02 -13.82
C GLU A 111 5.83 7.84 -12.85
N LEU A 112 5.20 6.73 -13.23
CA LEU A 112 5.19 5.51 -12.44
C LEU A 112 6.60 5.00 -12.17
N ARG A 113 7.47 4.97 -13.18
CA ARG A 113 8.87 4.53 -13.00
C ARG A 113 9.62 5.42 -12.03
N GLU A 114 9.47 6.73 -12.17
CA GLU A 114 10.12 7.70 -11.28
C GLU A 114 9.57 7.63 -9.85
N ALA A 115 8.25 7.50 -9.70
CA ALA A 115 7.60 7.37 -8.41
C ALA A 115 8.02 6.09 -7.68
N LEU A 116 8.16 4.96 -8.39
CA LEU A 116 8.67 3.72 -7.80
C LEU A 116 10.09 3.88 -7.25
N MET A 117 10.97 4.58 -7.98
CA MET A 117 12.33 4.87 -7.50
C MET A 117 12.31 5.74 -6.24
N ASP A 118 11.50 6.80 -6.22
CA ASP A 118 11.35 7.68 -5.05
C ASP A 118 10.73 6.96 -3.84
N ALA A 119 9.83 6.01 -4.08
CA ALA A 119 9.26 5.14 -3.07
C ALA A 119 10.25 4.06 -2.58
N GLY A 120 11.45 3.98 -3.15
CA GLY A 120 12.52 3.07 -2.76
C GLY A 120 12.50 1.71 -3.46
N PHE A 121 11.71 1.54 -4.51
CA PHE A 121 11.62 0.31 -5.29
C PHE A 121 12.53 0.36 -6.51
N ASN A 122 13.65 -0.37 -6.45
CA ASN A 122 14.54 -0.57 -7.59
C ASN A 122 14.18 -1.86 -8.33
N LEU A 123 13.45 -1.74 -9.44
CA LEU A 123 12.96 -2.86 -10.22
C LEU A 123 13.79 -3.06 -11.49
N SER A 124 14.04 -4.32 -11.85
CA SER A 124 14.58 -4.63 -13.18
C SER A 124 13.58 -4.27 -14.27
N GLY A 125 14.05 -4.08 -15.51
CA GLY A 125 13.17 -3.77 -16.63
C GLY A 125 12.06 -4.80 -16.84
N MET A 126 12.36 -6.09 -16.60
CA MET A 126 11.38 -7.17 -16.71
C MET A 126 10.28 -7.07 -15.64
N VAL A 127 10.65 -6.84 -14.38
CA VAL A 127 9.67 -6.69 -13.29
C VAL A 127 8.84 -5.43 -13.48
N PHE A 128 9.45 -4.34 -13.94
CA PHE A 128 8.71 -3.12 -14.26
C PHE A 128 7.67 -3.33 -15.37
N THR A 129 7.99 -4.11 -16.41
CA THR A 129 7.01 -4.47 -17.45
C THR A 129 5.80 -5.19 -16.87
N VAL A 130 6.00 -6.11 -15.91
CA VAL A 130 4.89 -6.79 -15.22
C VAL A 130 4.05 -5.80 -14.41
N VAL A 131 4.68 -4.87 -13.71
CA VAL A 131 3.97 -3.79 -12.99
C VAL A 131 3.11 -2.97 -13.94
N VAL A 132 3.66 -2.54 -15.08
CA VAL A 132 2.92 -1.80 -16.11
C VAL A 132 1.73 -2.59 -16.61
N GLN A 133 1.92 -3.85 -17.00
CA GLN A 133 0.84 -4.70 -17.52
C GLN A 133 -0.27 -4.96 -16.49
N ARG A 134 0.07 -4.96 -15.20
CA ARG A 134 -0.87 -5.27 -14.12
C ARG A 134 -1.67 -4.06 -13.64
N PHE A 135 -1.04 -2.90 -13.53
CA PHE A 135 -1.61 -1.73 -12.83
C PHE A 135 -1.93 -0.55 -13.76
N VAL A 136 -1.44 -0.53 -15.00
CA VAL A 136 -1.87 0.50 -15.97
C VAL A 136 -3.26 0.15 -16.49
N THR A 137 -4.23 1.00 -16.17
CA THR A 137 -5.59 0.87 -16.68
C THR A 137 -5.62 1.27 -18.15
N GLN A 138 -5.86 0.31 -19.05
CA GLN A 138 -5.81 0.52 -20.51
C GLN A 138 -6.72 1.65 -21.00
N LYS A 139 -7.89 1.84 -20.37
CA LYS A 139 -8.87 2.88 -20.77
C LYS A 139 -8.30 4.31 -20.62
N ILE A 140 -7.47 4.54 -19.61
CA ILE A 140 -6.89 5.85 -19.31
C ILE A 140 -5.39 5.89 -19.60
N ASN A 141 -4.79 4.75 -19.95
CA ASN A 141 -3.35 4.55 -20.16
C ASN A 141 -2.50 5.10 -19.00
N ALA A 142 -3.00 4.94 -17.78
CA ALA A 142 -2.39 5.47 -16.57
C ALA A 142 -2.72 4.59 -15.36
N VAL A 143 -1.97 4.77 -14.27
CA VAL A 143 -2.18 4.14 -12.97
C VAL A 143 -2.94 5.10 -12.07
N THR A 144 -4.06 4.66 -11.50
CA THR A 144 -4.83 5.46 -10.54
C THR A 144 -4.12 5.54 -9.20
N PHE A 145 -4.53 6.46 -8.32
CA PHE A 145 -3.99 6.52 -6.96
C PHE A 145 -4.19 5.20 -6.19
N GLU A 146 -5.37 4.58 -6.34
CA GLU A 146 -5.73 3.33 -5.69
C GLU A 146 -4.82 2.17 -6.16
N ASP A 147 -4.60 2.08 -7.47
CA ASP A 147 -3.69 1.10 -8.08
C ASP A 147 -2.24 1.35 -7.69
N TRP A 148 -1.84 2.62 -7.55
CA TRP A 148 -0.51 3.01 -7.07
C TRP A 148 -0.24 2.53 -5.64
N ILE A 149 -1.15 2.82 -4.70
CA ILE A 149 -1.01 2.36 -3.32
C ILE A 149 -1.00 0.84 -3.25
N LEU A 150 -1.91 0.18 -3.99
CA LEU A 150 -1.97 -1.27 -4.04
C LEU A 150 -0.67 -1.90 -4.59
N CYS A 151 -0.11 -1.31 -5.65
CA CYS A 151 1.16 -1.72 -6.22
C CYS A 151 2.29 -1.64 -5.19
N CYS A 152 2.37 -0.52 -4.46
CA CYS A 152 3.39 -0.30 -3.44
C CYS A 152 3.27 -1.29 -2.27
N VAL A 153 2.05 -1.57 -1.80
CA VAL A 153 1.79 -2.57 -0.74
C VAL A 153 2.29 -3.94 -1.17
N ARG A 154 1.93 -4.39 -2.38
CA ARG A 154 2.35 -5.69 -2.91
C ARG A 154 3.86 -5.77 -3.12
N LEU A 155 4.48 -4.73 -3.68
CA LEU A 155 5.93 -4.66 -3.86
C LEU A 155 6.66 -4.72 -2.51
N LYS A 156 6.20 -3.93 -1.52
CA LYS A 156 6.77 -3.95 -0.17
C LYS A 156 6.70 -5.35 0.44
N ASN A 157 5.54 -6.00 0.38
CA ASN A 157 5.36 -7.38 0.86
C ASN A 157 6.29 -8.37 0.13
N CYS A 158 6.39 -8.30 -1.21
CA CYS A 158 7.32 -9.10 -1.99
C CYS A 158 8.79 -8.92 -1.53
N PHE A 159 9.24 -7.68 -1.35
CA PHE A 159 10.60 -7.39 -0.89
C PHE A 159 10.84 -7.85 0.55
N GLU A 160 9.87 -7.69 1.46
CA GLU A 160 9.96 -8.17 2.84
C GLU A 160 10.03 -9.71 2.88
N ASN A 161 9.18 -10.40 2.11
CA ASN A 161 9.20 -11.86 2.00
C ASN A 161 10.51 -12.38 1.40
N MET A 162 11.04 -11.74 0.34
CA MET A 162 12.35 -12.11 -0.22
C MET A 162 13.50 -11.94 0.77
N LYS A 163 13.41 -10.97 1.68
CA LYS A 163 14.41 -10.76 2.73
C LYS A 163 14.33 -11.83 3.82
N ALA A 164 13.12 -12.24 4.17
CA ALA A 164 12.86 -13.26 5.20
C ALA A 164 13.16 -14.69 4.70
N GLN A 165 13.10 -14.93 3.39
CA GLN A 165 13.25 -16.26 2.83
C GLN A 165 14.69 -16.80 2.97
N PHE A 166 14.78 -18.12 3.21
CA PHE A 166 16.06 -18.81 3.33
C PHE A 166 16.90 -18.65 2.05
N LYS A 167 18.21 -18.46 2.27
CA LYS A 167 19.21 -18.35 1.21
C LYS A 167 20.24 -19.46 1.35
N THR A 168 20.62 -20.03 0.23
CA THR A 168 21.82 -20.87 0.15
C THR A 168 23.08 -20.06 0.49
N ASN A 169 24.19 -20.76 0.72
CA ASN A 169 25.49 -20.14 1.02
C ASN A 169 26.00 -19.22 -0.11
N ASP A 170 25.59 -19.47 -1.36
CA ASP A 170 25.88 -18.64 -2.54
C ASP A 170 24.81 -17.55 -2.81
N GLY A 171 23.83 -17.39 -1.91
CA GLY A 171 22.90 -16.27 -1.89
C GLY A 171 21.63 -16.45 -2.72
N HIS A 172 21.36 -17.64 -3.24
CA HIS A 172 20.12 -17.94 -3.97
C HIS A 172 18.96 -18.21 -3.01
N LEU A 173 17.78 -17.68 -3.35
CA LEU A 173 16.54 -17.92 -2.60
C LEU A 173 16.04 -19.35 -2.89
N ILE A 174 15.71 -20.09 -1.83
CA ILE A 174 15.06 -21.40 -1.94
C ILE A 174 13.60 -21.27 -1.51
N PHE A 175 12.71 -21.90 -2.27
CA PHE A 175 11.29 -22.00 -1.93
C PHE A 175 10.88 -23.46 -1.93
N THR A 176 10.11 -23.86 -0.92
CA THR A 176 9.30 -25.08 -1.02
C THR A 176 8.05 -24.81 -1.86
N GLU A 177 7.35 -25.86 -2.29
CA GLU A 177 6.05 -25.71 -2.96
C GLU A 177 5.06 -24.92 -2.08
N SER A 178 5.04 -25.21 -0.78
CA SER A 178 4.18 -24.52 0.18
C SER A 178 4.54 -23.04 0.32
N ASP A 179 5.84 -22.69 0.35
CA ASP A 179 6.26 -21.29 0.38
C ASP A 179 5.83 -20.56 -0.89
N PHE A 180 6.02 -21.18 -2.05
CA PHE A 180 5.65 -20.57 -3.33
C PHE A 180 4.15 -20.30 -3.43
N LEU A 181 3.32 -21.28 -3.04
CA LEU A 181 1.86 -21.13 -3.02
C LEU A 181 1.42 -20.06 -2.02
N ARG A 182 1.97 -20.07 -0.79
CA ARG A 182 1.68 -19.05 0.23
C ARG A 182 2.00 -17.65 -0.27
N LEU A 183 3.20 -17.44 -0.82
CA LEU A 183 3.68 -16.13 -1.26
C LEU A 183 2.95 -15.60 -2.49
N THR A 184 2.43 -16.48 -3.34
CA THR A 184 1.69 -16.08 -4.56
C THR A 184 0.23 -15.77 -4.26
N LEU A 185 -0.39 -16.49 -3.32
CA LEU A 185 -1.78 -16.26 -2.92
C LEU A 185 -1.94 -15.09 -1.95
N ASN A 186 -0.94 -14.82 -1.12
CA ASN A 186 -0.98 -13.76 -0.11
C ASN A 186 -0.59 -12.38 -0.70
N GLN A 187 -1.27 -11.97 -1.78
CA GLN A 187 -1.04 -10.70 -2.48
C GLN A 187 -2.31 -10.03 -2.96
#